data_AF-A0A845KIW3-F1
#
_entry.id   AF-A0A845KIW3-F1
#
_cell.length_a   1.000
_cell.length_b   1.000
_cell.length_c   1.000
_cell.angle_alpha   90.00
_cell.angle_beta   90.00
_cell.angle_gamma   90.00
#
_symmetry.space_group_name_H-M   'P 1'
#
loop_
_entity.id
_entity.type
_entity.pdbx_description
1 polymer ?
#
loop_
_entity_poly.entity_id
_entity_poly.type
_entity_poly.pdbx_seq_one_letter_code
_entity_poly.pdbx_strand_id
1 'polypeptide(L)' 'MKHINIVIIDGVERDMATLSAEEREKIVNELNRVAVGYLGYKKEKTA' A
#
# COMPACT_ATOMS: atom_id res chain seq x y z
N MET A 1 4.58 -7.22 23.07
CA MET A 1 4.23 -7.99 21.84
C MET A 1 4.91 -7.32 20.66
N LYS A 2 5.66 -8.05 19.82
CA LYS A 2 6.26 -7.49 18.60
C LYS A 2 5.29 -7.75 17.44
N HIS A 3 4.95 -6.71 16.68
CA HIS A 3 4.13 -6.82 15.46
C HIS A 3 5.06 -6.63 14.26
N ILE A 4 4.94 -7.50 13.27
CA ILE A 4 5.61 -7.37 11.97
C ILE A 4 4.51 -7.16 10.94
N ASN A 5 4.63 -6.10 10.14
CA ASN A 5 3.69 -5.83 9.04
C ASN A 5 4.33 -6.35 7.75
N ILE A 6 3.90 -7.52 7.29
CA ILE A 6 4.42 -8.12 6.05
C ILE A 6 3.51 -7.74 4.88
N VAL A 7 4.11 -7.31 3.78
CA VAL A 7 3.44 -7.07 2.49
C VAL A 7 4.06 -7.97 1.42
N ILE A 8 3.26 -8.44 0.48
CA ILE A 8 3.74 -9.20 -0.68
C ILE A 8 3.90 -8.23 -1.84
N ILE A 9 5.13 -8.05 -2.32
CA ILE A 9 5.48 -7.20 -3.46
C ILE A 9 6.16 -8.08 -4.49
N ASP A 10 5.64 -8.12 -5.72
CA ASP A 10 6.17 -8.95 -6.81
C ASP A 10 6.32 -10.45 -6.43
N GLY A 11 5.40 -10.95 -5.60
CA GLY A 11 5.44 -12.34 -5.10
C GLY A 11 6.44 -12.60 -3.98
N VAL A 12 7.12 -11.55 -3.48
CA VAL A 12 8.09 -11.65 -2.39
C VAL A 12 7.53 -11.02 -1.12
N GLU A 13 7.59 -11.76 -0.01
CA GLU A 13 7.28 -11.22 1.32
C GLU A 13 8.34 -10.22 1.75
N ARG A 14 7.91 -9.01 2.12
CA ARG A 14 8.77 -7.97 2.67
C ARG A 14 8.16 -7.40 3.95
N ASP A 15 9.01 -7.15 4.93
CA ASP A 15 8.63 -6.39 6.12
C ASP A 15 8.51 -4.91 5.74
N MET A 16 7.34 -4.32 5.97
CA MET A 16 7.06 -2.91 5.71
C MET A 16 8.05 -1.97 6.40
N ALA A 17 8.61 -2.37 7.56
CA ALA A 17 9.61 -1.58 8.28
C ALA A 17 10.97 -1.52 7.57
N THR A 18 11.24 -2.43 6.62
CA THR A 18 12.49 -2.50 5.86
C THR A 18 12.45 -1.70 4.55
N LEU A 19 11.29 -1.18 4.18
CA LEU A 19 11.11 -0.41 2.95
C LEU A 19 11.58 1.03 3.11
N SER A 20 12.05 1.63 2.03
CA SER A 20 12.29 3.07 1.99
C SER A 20 10.98 3.85 2.17
N ALA A 21 11.09 5.13 2.57
CA ALA A 21 9.92 6.01 2.70
C ALA A 21 9.12 6.11 1.39
N GLU A 22 9.82 6.19 0.26
CA GLU A 22 9.21 6.30 -1.08
C GLU A 22 8.47 5.01 -1.47
N GLU A 23 9.09 3.84 -1.26
CA GLU A 23 8.44 2.54 -1.51
C GLU A 23 7.22 2.35 -0.62
N ARG A 24 7.36 2.68 0.68
CA ARG A 24 6.28 2.60 1.64
C ARG A 24 5.10 3.49 1.23
N GLU A 25 5.37 4.72 0.80
CA GLU A 25 4.33 5.65 0.32
C GLU A 25 3.61 5.11 -0.92
N LYS A 26 4.35 4.60 -1.91
CA LYS A 26 3.77 3.99 -3.12
C LYS A 26 2.84 2.83 -2.78
N ILE A 27 3.25 1.93 -1.89
CA ILE A 27 2.44 0.76 -1.48
C ILE A 27 1.19 1.20 -0.72
N VAL A 28 1.34 2.11 0.25
CA VAL A 28 0.19 2.61 1.01
C VAL A 28 -0.83 3.28 0.08
N ASN A 29 -0.35 4.07 -0.89
CA ASN A 29 -1.22 4.71 -1.87
C ASN A 29 -1.94 3.70 -2.76
N GLU A 30 -1.27 2.63 -3.19
CA GLU A 30 -1.88 1.56 -3.97
C GLU A 30 -2.94 0.79 -3.16
N LEU A 31 -2.60 0.39 -1.93
CA LEU A 31 -3.52 -0.28 -1.03
C LEU A 31 -4.76 0.58 -0.75
N ASN A 32 -4.55 1.88 -0.47
CA ASN A 32 -5.63 2.82 -0.27
C ASN A 32 -6.50 2.95 -1.53
N ARG A 33 -5.89 3.06 -2.72
CA ARG A 33 -6.62 3.12 -4.00
C ARG A 33 -7.51 1.90 -4.21
N VAL A 34 -6.98 0.70 -3.97
CA VAL A 34 -7.74 -0.55 -4.11
C VAL A 34 -8.87 -0.61 -3.08
N ALA A 35 -8.58 -0.26 -1.82
CA ALA A 35 -9.57 -0.29 -0.74
C ALA A 35 -10.73 0.68 -0.99
N VAL A 36 -10.44 1.94 -1.33
CA VAL A 36 -11.49 2.93 -1.61
C VAL A 36 -12.23 2.61 -2.90
N GLY A 37 -11.55 2.02 -3.90
CA GLY A 37 -12.18 1.51 -5.12
C GLY A 37 -13.19 0.41 -4.84
N TYR A 38 -12.84 -0.55 -3.97
CA TYR A 38 -13.76 -1.60 -3.51
C TYR A 38 -14.99 -1.02 -2.79
N LEU A 39 -14.81 0.07 -2.04
CA LEU A 39 -15.90 0.82 -1.40
C LEU A 39 -16.73 1.67 -2.37
N GLY A 40 -16.42 1.65 -3.67
CA GLY A 40 -17.16 2.36 -4.71
C GLY A 40 -16.70 3.79 -4.98
N TYR A 41 -15.64 4.26 -4.32
CA TYR A 41 -15.06 5.57 -4.60
C TYR A 41 -14.26 5.52 -5.90
N LYS A 42 -14.47 6.53 -6.75
CA LYS A 42 -13.70 6.72 -7.98
C LYS A 42 -12.72 7.86 -7.78
N LYS A 43 -11.52 7.70 -8.34
CA LYS A 43 -10.55 8.80 -8.41
C LYS A 43 -11.14 9.90 -9.29
N GLU A 44 -11.41 11.06 -8.72
CA GLU A 44 -11.65 12.26 -9.52
C GLU A 44 -10.35 12.64 -10.24
N LYS A 45 -10.42 12.78 -11.56
CA LYS A 45 -9.34 13.41 -12.33
C LYS A 45 -9.50 14.92 -12.14
N THR A 46 -8.83 15.47 -11.14
CA THR A 46 -8.56 16.91 -11.12
C THR A 46 -7.49 17.22 -12.18
N ALA A 47 -7.79 18.24 -12.99
CA ALA A 47 -6.98 18.70 -14.12
C ALA A 47 -5.67 19.36 -13.68
#